data_AF-A0A8K0F043-F1
#
_entry.id   AF-A0A8K0F043-F1
#
_cell.length_a   1.000
_cell.length_b   1.000
_cell.length_c   1.000
_cell.angle_alpha   90.00
_cell.angle_beta   90.00
_cell.angle_gamma   90.00
#
_symmetry.space_group_name_H-M   'P 1'
#
loop_
_entity.id
_entity.type
_entity.pdbx_description
1 polymer ?
#
loop_
_entity_poly.entity_id
_entity_poly.type
_entity_poly.pdbx_seq_one_letter_code
_entity_poly.pdbx_strand_id
1 'polypeptide(L)'
;MAWLLEKVADTFAGGDVPGDRLLDVGTRPAIHNLISPARCFRSITCAEFCQANRVEVEKWVRDDGDAFDWDPIIKYVCKLEGTGNWKERKEALRNAIEAVVFCDVREKNPLGALTSDPYDVVSSVFTLCGVAKDRPDFSAVVSNVASLVKPGGTMVLVCDFGVTYYTDGTSTYPHCVLDAPYVKQVVEENGFGDVKDDVFLYTTPCPHSDAKGLVYVTARKLEE
;
A
#
# COMPACT_ATOMS: atom_id res chain seq x y z
N MET A 1 -11.02 7.92 2.34
CA MET A 1 -11.05 6.45 2.51
C MET A 1 -11.89 5.75 1.44
N ALA A 2 -13.17 6.10 1.24
CA ALA A 2 -14.03 5.47 0.22
C ALA A 2 -13.40 5.37 -1.18
N TRP A 3 -12.93 6.51 -1.73
CA TRP A 3 -12.28 6.54 -3.04
C TRP A 3 -11.08 5.58 -3.17
N LEU A 4 -10.25 5.47 -2.13
CA LEU A 4 -9.11 4.54 -2.14
C LEU A 4 -9.58 3.09 -2.20
N LEU A 5 -10.60 2.72 -1.41
CA LEU A 5 -11.17 1.38 -1.41
C LEU A 5 -11.81 1.04 -2.76
N GLU A 6 -12.46 2.02 -3.40
CA GLU A 6 -12.99 1.91 -4.76
C GLU A 6 -11.87 1.64 -5.77
N LYS A 7 -10.79 2.42 -5.73
CA LYS A 7 -9.64 2.21 -6.64
C LYS A 7 -8.95 0.88 -6.45
N VAL A 8 -8.77 0.45 -5.22
CA VAL A 8 -8.19 -0.86 -4.92
C VAL A 8 -9.14 -1.96 -5.44
N ALA A 9 -10.44 -1.88 -5.15
CA ALA A 9 -11.42 -2.85 -5.65
C ALA A 9 -11.43 -2.94 -7.18
N ASP A 10 -11.45 -1.80 -7.88
CA ASP A 10 -11.42 -1.74 -9.34
C ASP A 10 -10.13 -2.37 -9.91
N THR A 11 -8.98 -2.08 -9.29
CA THR A 11 -7.68 -2.61 -9.72
C THR A 11 -7.65 -4.15 -9.67
N PHE A 12 -8.29 -4.75 -8.68
CA PHE A 12 -8.28 -6.20 -8.46
C PHE A 12 -9.57 -6.91 -8.92
N ALA A 13 -10.51 -6.21 -9.56
CA ALA A 13 -11.78 -6.79 -9.99
C ALA A 13 -11.67 -7.70 -11.23
N GLY A 14 -10.77 -7.38 -12.17
CA GLY A 14 -10.75 -7.94 -13.53
C GLY A 14 -9.81 -9.13 -13.77
N GLY A 15 -8.97 -9.51 -12.80
CA GLY A 15 -7.89 -10.48 -13.03
C GLY A 15 -6.73 -9.92 -13.87
N ASP A 16 -6.73 -8.61 -14.13
CA ASP A 16 -5.70 -7.91 -14.91
C ASP A 16 -4.37 -7.75 -14.16
N VAL A 17 -4.34 -8.10 -12.88
CA VAL A 17 -3.13 -8.12 -12.04
C VAL A 17 -2.73 -9.57 -11.82
N PRO A 18 -1.85 -10.14 -12.67
CA PRO A 18 -1.44 -11.53 -12.56
C PRO A 18 -0.46 -11.73 -11.39
N GLY A 19 -0.43 -12.94 -10.85
CA GLY A 19 0.54 -13.35 -9.84
C GLY A 19 -0.06 -14.13 -8.69
N ASP A 20 0.83 -14.65 -7.84
CA ASP A 20 0.46 -15.43 -6.65
C ASP A 20 0.87 -14.71 -5.35
N ARG A 21 1.94 -13.90 -5.42
CA ARG A 21 2.60 -13.27 -4.27
C ARG A 21 2.48 -11.76 -4.31
N LEU A 22 1.89 -11.19 -3.26
CA LEU A 22 1.79 -9.75 -3.04
C LEU A 22 2.63 -9.35 -1.82
N LEU A 23 3.44 -8.31 -1.98
CA LEU A 23 4.12 -7.62 -0.87
C LEU A 23 3.47 -6.26 -0.64
N ASP A 24 3.01 -6.01 0.57
CA ASP A 24 2.56 -4.69 0.99
C ASP A 24 3.66 -4.01 1.81
N VAL A 25 4.27 -2.99 1.24
CA VAL A 25 5.39 -2.25 1.83
C VAL A 25 4.85 -1.04 2.60
N GLY A 26 5.22 -0.99 3.87
CA GLY A 26 4.68 -0.03 4.82
C GLY A 26 3.20 -0.27 5.06
N THR A 27 2.82 -1.47 5.50
CA THR A 27 1.42 -1.81 5.82
C THR A 27 0.84 -0.93 6.93
N ARG A 28 1.69 -0.36 7.82
CA ARG A 28 1.23 0.38 9.00
C ARG A 28 0.33 -0.55 9.86
N PRO A 29 -0.50 -0.07 10.81
CA PRO A 29 -1.42 -0.94 11.54
C PRO A 29 -2.74 -1.15 10.76
N ALA A 30 -2.73 -1.04 9.43
CA ALA A 30 -3.95 -0.96 8.62
C ALA A 30 -3.97 -1.93 7.44
N ILE A 31 -5.02 -2.75 7.34
CA ILE A 31 -5.13 -3.83 6.33
C ILE A 31 -6.17 -3.54 5.23
N HIS A 32 -6.76 -2.36 5.22
CA HIS A 32 -7.88 -2.00 4.36
C HIS A 32 -7.57 -2.13 2.86
N ASN A 33 -6.33 -1.82 2.46
CA ASN A 33 -5.81 -1.97 1.10
C ASN A 33 -5.63 -3.45 0.67
N LEU A 34 -5.69 -4.41 1.60
CA LEU A 34 -5.50 -5.83 1.33
C LEU A 34 -6.82 -6.59 1.17
N ILE A 35 -7.96 -5.97 1.49
CA ILE A 35 -9.28 -6.63 1.49
C ILE A 35 -9.68 -7.11 0.08
N SER A 36 -9.52 -6.27 -0.95
CA SER A 36 -9.80 -6.68 -2.33
C SER A 36 -8.71 -7.61 -2.90
N PRO A 37 -7.40 -7.34 -2.74
CA PRO A 37 -6.35 -8.25 -3.19
C PRO A 37 -6.45 -9.67 -2.64
N ALA A 38 -6.92 -9.88 -1.41
CA ALA A 38 -7.04 -11.21 -0.81
C ALA A 38 -8.00 -12.18 -1.55
N ARG A 39 -8.74 -11.70 -2.55
CA ARG A 39 -9.51 -12.57 -3.48
C ARG A 39 -8.62 -13.27 -4.51
N CYS A 40 -7.55 -12.59 -4.90
CA CYS A 40 -6.68 -12.95 -6.01
C CYS A 40 -5.38 -13.56 -5.49
N PHE A 41 -4.87 -13.07 -4.37
CA PHE A 41 -3.59 -13.45 -3.79
C PHE A 41 -3.80 -14.28 -2.53
N ARG A 42 -3.18 -15.47 -2.50
CA ARG A 42 -3.17 -16.34 -1.31
C ARG A 42 -1.88 -16.22 -0.50
N SER A 43 -0.86 -15.57 -1.05
CA SER A 43 0.42 -15.29 -0.40
C SER A 43 0.62 -13.78 -0.33
N ILE A 44 0.26 -13.19 0.80
CA ILE A 44 0.44 -11.77 1.11
C ILE A 44 1.48 -11.64 2.23
N THR A 45 2.53 -10.86 1.97
CA THR A 45 3.51 -10.45 2.99
C THR A 45 3.29 -9.00 3.34
N CYS A 46 3.05 -8.71 4.62
CA CYS A 46 2.97 -7.35 5.16
C CYS A 46 4.36 -6.95 5.67
N ALA A 47 4.92 -5.86 5.15
CA ALA A 47 6.28 -5.44 5.45
C ALA A 47 6.26 -4.05 6.07
N GLU A 48 6.73 -3.89 7.31
CA GLU A 48 6.53 -2.66 8.08
C GLU A 48 7.71 -2.38 9.02
N PHE A 49 8.13 -1.11 9.08
CA PHE A 49 9.28 -0.68 9.86
C PHE A 49 9.01 -0.71 11.38
N CYS A 50 7.89 -0.14 11.82
CA CYS A 50 7.58 0.03 13.23
C CYS A 50 7.09 -1.29 13.85
N GLN A 51 7.77 -1.76 14.90
CA GLN A 51 7.36 -3.00 15.59
C GLN A 51 5.93 -2.93 16.14
N ALA A 52 5.52 -1.78 16.69
CA ALA A 52 4.17 -1.60 17.20
C ALA A 52 3.10 -1.80 16.10
N ASN A 53 3.33 -1.29 14.90
CA ASN A 53 2.42 -1.48 13.76
C ASN A 53 2.34 -2.95 13.36
N ARG A 54 3.48 -3.66 13.30
CA ARG A 54 3.50 -5.10 13.02
C ARG A 54 2.69 -5.90 14.03
N VAL A 55 2.86 -5.60 15.32
CA VAL A 55 2.10 -6.25 16.40
C VAL A 55 0.60 -6.08 16.21
N GLU A 56 0.12 -4.91 15.81
CA GLU A 56 -1.31 -4.67 15.57
C GLU A 56 -1.87 -5.47 14.38
N VAL A 57 -1.10 -5.60 13.29
CA VAL A 57 -1.47 -6.46 12.16
C VAL A 57 -1.50 -7.93 12.59
N GLU A 58 -0.48 -8.39 13.31
CA GLU A 58 -0.39 -9.77 13.79
C GLU A 58 -1.53 -10.13 14.76
N LYS A 59 -1.91 -9.22 15.67
CA LYS A 59 -3.07 -9.41 16.56
C LYS A 59 -4.34 -9.67 15.76
N TRP A 60 -4.56 -8.87 14.71
CA TRP A 60 -5.74 -9.02 13.88
C TRP A 60 -5.73 -10.34 13.09
N VAL A 61 -4.56 -10.76 12.58
CA VAL A 61 -4.37 -12.04 11.88
C VAL A 61 -4.66 -13.23 12.81
N ARG A 62 -4.25 -13.15 14.07
CA ARG A 62 -4.49 -14.20 15.10
C ARG A 62 -5.91 -14.22 15.66
N ASP A 63 -6.77 -13.27 15.27
CA ASP A 63 -8.10 -13.07 15.87
C ASP A 63 -8.04 -12.79 17.38
N ASP A 64 -7.03 -12.03 17.81
CA ASP A 64 -6.89 -11.61 19.20
C ASP A 64 -8.07 -10.69 19.58
N GLY A 65 -8.66 -10.88 20.76
CA GLY A 65 -9.89 -10.18 21.18
C GLY A 65 -9.74 -8.67 21.40
N ASP A 66 -8.52 -8.14 21.45
CA ASP A 66 -8.19 -6.72 21.54
C ASP A 66 -7.78 -6.11 20.18
N ALA A 67 -7.80 -6.89 19.09
CA ALA A 67 -7.46 -6.39 17.76
C ALA A 67 -8.47 -5.35 17.26
N PHE A 68 -7.99 -4.42 16.43
CA PHE A 68 -8.85 -3.40 15.82
C PHE A 68 -10.00 -4.04 15.01
N ASP A 69 -11.22 -3.51 15.19
CA ASP A 69 -12.40 -3.98 14.47
C ASP A 69 -12.42 -3.47 13.02
N TRP A 70 -11.92 -4.30 12.10
CA TRP A 70 -11.98 -4.06 10.66
C TRP A 70 -13.32 -4.44 10.02
N ASP A 71 -14.28 -5.01 10.75
CA ASP A 71 -15.55 -5.50 10.19
C ASP A 71 -16.32 -4.42 9.42
N PRO A 72 -16.45 -3.15 9.88
CA PRO A 72 -17.17 -2.12 9.14
C PRO A 72 -16.57 -1.85 7.75
N ILE A 73 -15.23 -1.86 7.66
CA ILE A 73 -14.51 -1.63 6.40
C ILE A 73 -14.63 -2.85 5.49
N ILE A 74 -14.48 -4.06 6.02
CA ILE A 74 -14.64 -5.30 5.25
C ILE A 74 -16.07 -5.41 4.70
N LYS A 75 -17.09 -5.10 5.50
CA LYS A 75 -18.50 -5.05 5.06
C LYS A 75 -18.71 -4.03 3.95
N TYR A 76 -18.10 -2.84 4.07
CA TYR A 76 -18.18 -1.80 3.05
C TYR A 76 -17.56 -2.27 1.73
N VAL A 77 -16.34 -2.81 1.76
CA VAL A 77 -15.65 -3.34 0.57
C VAL A 77 -16.43 -4.50 -0.05
N CYS A 78 -16.95 -5.43 0.75
CA CYS A 78 -17.76 -6.54 0.24
C CYS A 78 -19.02 -6.02 -0.48
N LYS A 79 -19.71 -5.04 0.10
CA LYS A 79 -20.87 -4.39 -0.53
C LYS A 79 -20.50 -3.69 -1.83
N LEU A 80 -19.38 -2.96 -1.84
CA LEU A 80 -18.85 -2.30 -3.03
C LEU A 80 -18.59 -3.30 -4.16
N GLU A 81 -18.02 -4.46 -3.83
CA GLU A 81 -17.73 -5.55 -4.77
C GLU A 81 -18.97 -6.42 -5.12
N GLY A 82 -20.16 -6.09 -4.61
CA GLY A 82 -21.38 -6.85 -4.85
C GLY A 82 -21.43 -8.23 -4.15
N THR A 83 -20.61 -8.43 -3.11
CA THR A 83 -20.53 -9.70 -2.35
C THR A 83 -21.13 -9.55 -0.94
N GLY A 84 -21.88 -10.57 -0.49
CA GLY A 84 -22.54 -10.55 0.83
C GLY A 84 -21.75 -11.25 1.94
N ASN A 85 -20.78 -12.09 1.59
CA ASN A 85 -20.11 -12.99 2.55
C ASN A 85 -18.87 -12.35 3.21
N TRP A 86 -19.07 -11.24 3.90
CA TRP A 86 -17.97 -10.48 4.51
C TRP A 86 -17.20 -11.28 5.58
N LYS A 87 -17.83 -12.26 6.22
CA LYS A 87 -17.18 -13.17 7.19
C LYS A 87 -16.17 -14.08 6.50
N GLU A 88 -16.57 -14.69 5.38
CA GLU A 88 -15.65 -15.49 4.56
C GLU A 88 -14.51 -14.62 4.02
N ARG A 89 -14.80 -13.38 3.59
CA ARG A 89 -13.76 -12.43 3.16
C ARG A 89 -12.75 -12.14 4.28
N LYS A 90 -13.23 -11.92 5.50
CA LYS A 90 -12.38 -11.67 6.68
C LYS A 90 -11.43 -12.84 6.92
N GLU A 91 -11.95 -14.05 6.95
CA GLU A 91 -11.13 -15.26 7.17
C GLU A 91 -10.18 -15.52 6.00
N ALA A 92 -10.63 -15.32 4.75
CA ALA A 92 -9.76 -15.42 3.58
C ALA A 92 -8.58 -14.43 3.64
N LEU A 93 -8.84 -13.19 4.05
CA LEU A 93 -7.78 -12.18 4.22
C LEU A 93 -6.78 -12.59 5.32
N ARG A 94 -7.26 -13.09 6.47
CA ARG A 94 -6.37 -13.61 7.52
C ARG A 94 -5.47 -14.72 7.01
N ASN A 95 -6.05 -15.69 6.32
CA ASN A 95 -5.33 -16.83 5.77
C ASN A 95 -4.36 -16.44 4.65
N ALA A 96 -4.66 -15.38 3.89
CA ALA A 96 -3.80 -14.89 2.82
C ALA A 96 -2.55 -14.15 3.36
N ILE A 97 -2.62 -13.56 4.56
CA ILE A 97 -1.46 -12.91 5.18
C ILE A 97 -0.56 -13.99 5.81
N GLU A 98 0.49 -14.37 5.09
CA GLU A 98 1.40 -15.44 5.49
C GLU A 98 2.47 -14.96 6.47
N ALA A 99 2.87 -13.70 6.36
CA ALA A 99 3.94 -13.13 7.17
C ALA A 99 3.76 -11.62 7.40
N VAL A 100 4.16 -11.19 8.60
CA VAL A 100 4.35 -9.79 8.95
C VAL A 100 5.82 -9.60 9.30
N VAL A 101 6.54 -8.80 8.51
CA VAL A 101 8.02 -8.74 8.53
C VAL A 101 8.53 -7.33 8.69
N PHE A 102 9.76 -7.20 9.21
CA PHE A 102 10.46 -5.92 9.25
C PHE A 102 10.83 -5.48 7.83
N CYS A 103 10.71 -4.17 7.57
CA CYS A 103 11.18 -3.56 6.33
C CYS A 103 11.71 -2.14 6.59
N ASP A 104 12.84 -1.80 5.96
CA ASP A 104 13.34 -0.43 5.88
C ASP A 104 13.53 -0.02 4.42
N VAL A 105 12.62 0.79 3.88
CA VAL A 105 12.64 1.22 2.48
C VAL A 105 13.83 2.13 2.12
N ARG A 106 14.57 2.62 3.11
CA ARG A 106 15.79 3.40 2.88
C ARG A 106 17.00 2.53 2.56
N GLU A 107 16.95 1.26 2.93
CA GLU A 107 18.00 0.30 2.62
C GLU A 107 17.87 -0.22 1.20
N LYS A 108 19.02 -0.45 0.53
CA LYS A 108 19.05 -1.03 -0.83
C LYS A 108 18.40 -2.40 -0.92
N ASN A 109 18.39 -3.13 0.21
CA ASN A 109 17.64 -4.36 0.38
C ASN A 109 16.61 -4.14 1.49
N PRO A 110 15.38 -3.67 1.16
CA PRO A 110 14.42 -3.26 2.17
C PRO A 110 13.97 -4.36 3.12
N LEU A 111 14.04 -5.63 2.71
CA LEU A 111 13.65 -6.79 3.53
C LEU A 111 14.81 -7.37 4.34
N GLY A 112 16.01 -6.78 4.21
CA GLY A 112 17.19 -7.13 5.01
C GLY A 112 17.55 -8.62 4.92
N ALA A 113 17.57 -9.29 6.07
CA ALA A 113 17.92 -10.71 6.15
C ALA A 113 16.88 -11.64 5.50
N LEU A 114 15.64 -11.17 5.31
CA LEU A 114 14.62 -11.93 4.60
C LEU A 114 14.98 -11.93 3.11
N THR A 115 15.66 -12.99 2.68
CA THR A 115 15.95 -13.22 1.28
C THR A 115 14.70 -13.81 0.63
N SER A 116 14.09 -13.07 -0.28
CA SER A 116 12.93 -13.51 -1.05
C SER A 116 13.16 -13.17 -2.50
N ASP A 117 12.70 -14.04 -3.40
CA ASP A 117 12.52 -13.66 -4.79
C ASP A 117 11.58 -12.43 -4.86
N PRO A 118 11.75 -11.55 -5.87
CA PRO A 118 10.84 -10.44 -6.09
C PRO A 118 9.38 -10.93 -6.19
N TYR A 119 8.43 -10.03 -5.92
CA TYR A 119 7.01 -10.30 -5.85
C TYR A 119 6.31 -10.01 -7.17
N ASP A 120 5.20 -10.69 -7.40
CA ASP A 120 4.36 -10.46 -8.59
C ASP A 120 3.67 -9.09 -8.50
N VAL A 121 3.29 -8.70 -7.27
CA VAL A 121 2.73 -7.39 -6.95
C VAL A 121 3.43 -6.79 -5.73
N VAL A 122 3.80 -5.51 -5.82
CA VAL A 122 4.21 -4.72 -4.66
C VAL A 122 3.28 -3.52 -4.51
N SER A 123 2.62 -3.41 -3.37
CA SER A 123 1.84 -2.23 -3.00
C SER A 123 2.55 -1.39 -1.94
N SER A 124 2.32 -0.09 -1.96
CA SER A 124 2.64 0.79 -0.83
C SER A 124 1.63 1.93 -0.76
N VAL A 125 0.98 2.08 0.39
CA VAL A 125 -0.07 3.07 0.60
C VAL A 125 0.37 4.08 1.65
N PHE A 126 0.54 5.35 1.25
CA PHE A 126 0.99 6.49 2.07
C PHE A 126 2.40 6.39 2.68
N THR A 127 3.09 5.25 2.57
CA THR A 127 4.38 5.06 3.24
C THR A 127 5.52 5.78 2.53
N LEU A 128 5.75 5.55 1.23
CA LEU A 128 6.95 6.11 0.57
C LEU A 128 6.97 7.64 0.58
N CYS A 129 5.83 8.30 0.35
CA CYS A 129 5.73 9.76 0.44
C CYS A 129 5.85 10.27 1.89
N GLY A 130 5.40 9.49 2.87
CA GLY A 130 5.43 9.86 4.29
C GLY A 130 6.80 9.68 4.96
N VAL A 131 7.66 8.80 4.43
CA VAL A 131 9.02 8.58 4.98
C VAL A 131 10.11 9.35 4.25
N ALA A 132 9.84 9.78 3.01
CA ALA A 132 10.77 10.57 2.22
C ALA A 132 10.97 11.97 2.81
N LYS A 133 12.20 12.46 2.82
CA LYS A 133 12.53 13.81 3.31
C LYS A 133 12.29 14.89 2.24
N ASP A 134 12.61 14.56 1.00
CA ASP A 134 12.55 15.43 -0.17
C ASP A 134 12.37 14.60 -1.45
N ARG A 135 12.34 15.25 -2.61
CA ARG A 135 12.15 14.60 -3.91
C ARG A 135 13.26 13.59 -4.24
N PRO A 136 14.56 13.92 -4.10
CA PRO A 136 15.64 12.93 -4.25
C PRO A 136 15.48 11.71 -3.35
N ASP A 137 15.16 11.90 -2.07
CA ASP A 137 14.95 10.80 -1.11
C ASP A 137 13.72 9.96 -1.49
N PHE A 138 12.65 10.60 -1.99
CA PHE A 138 11.47 9.91 -2.52
C PHE A 138 11.82 9.01 -3.72
N SER A 139 12.59 9.53 -4.67
CA SER A 139 13.07 8.73 -5.81
C SER A 139 13.93 7.55 -5.36
N ALA A 140 14.80 7.74 -4.36
CA ALA A 140 15.64 6.67 -3.82
C ALA A 140 14.82 5.56 -3.13
N VAL A 141 13.83 5.90 -2.29
CA VAL A 141 12.99 4.87 -1.64
C VAL A 141 12.09 4.15 -2.63
N VAL A 142 11.57 4.83 -3.67
CA VAL A 142 10.84 4.17 -4.76
C VAL A 142 11.75 3.20 -5.51
N SER A 143 13.01 3.59 -5.77
CA SER A 143 14.00 2.73 -6.43
C SER A 143 14.30 1.46 -5.64
N ASN A 144 14.50 1.58 -4.33
CA ASN A 144 14.73 0.43 -3.47
C ASN A 144 13.53 -0.53 -3.48
N VAL A 145 12.29 -0.01 -3.41
CA VAL A 145 11.07 -0.81 -3.44
C VAL A 145 10.80 -1.40 -4.82
N ALA A 146 11.15 -0.70 -5.90
CA ALA A 146 11.06 -1.20 -7.27
C ALA A 146 11.88 -2.47 -7.50
N SER A 147 12.99 -2.64 -6.77
CA SER A 147 13.81 -3.87 -6.81
C SER A 147 13.05 -5.12 -6.35
N LEU A 148 12.01 -4.94 -5.51
CA LEU A 148 11.19 -6.02 -4.98
C LEU A 148 10.08 -6.47 -5.93
N VAL A 149 9.87 -5.78 -7.05
CA VAL A 149 8.91 -6.17 -8.09
C VAL A 149 9.60 -7.05 -9.12
N LYS A 150 9.00 -8.18 -9.51
CA LYS A 150 9.50 -9.01 -10.63
C LYS A 150 9.48 -8.22 -11.95
N PRO A 151 10.37 -8.50 -12.92
CA PRO A 151 10.14 -8.13 -14.31
C PRO A 151 8.75 -8.60 -14.75
N GLY A 152 7.97 -7.73 -15.42
CA GLY A 152 6.57 -8.01 -15.73
C GLY A 152 5.63 -8.03 -14.51
N GLY A 153 6.07 -7.63 -13.31
CA GLY A 153 5.25 -7.51 -12.12
C GLY A 153 4.51 -6.17 -12.04
N THR A 154 3.62 -6.02 -11.05
CA THR A 154 2.83 -4.79 -10.85
C THR A 154 3.28 -4.02 -9.62
N MET A 155 3.37 -2.70 -9.74
CA MET A 155 3.43 -1.77 -8.61
C MET A 155 2.08 -1.06 -8.43
N VAL A 156 1.63 -0.96 -7.19
CA VAL A 156 0.50 -0.12 -6.77
C VAL A 156 1.00 0.88 -5.73
N LEU A 157 1.03 2.17 -6.07
CA LEU A 157 1.56 3.22 -5.19
C LEU A 157 0.48 4.27 -4.92
N VAL A 158 0.28 4.59 -3.64
CA VAL A 158 -0.65 5.66 -3.24
C VAL A 158 0.10 6.68 -2.42
N CYS A 159 0.01 7.95 -2.80
CA CYS A 159 0.65 9.06 -2.12
C CYS A 159 -0.33 10.20 -1.86
N ASP A 160 -0.18 10.87 -0.72
CA ASP A 160 -0.70 12.23 -0.54
C ASP A 160 0.14 13.21 -1.38
N PHE A 161 -0.48 14.26 -1.90
CA PHE A 161 0.23 15.34 -2.59
C PHE A 161 -0.25 16.72 -2.15
N GLY A 162 0.60 17.73 -2.39
CA GLY A 162 0.36 19.10 -1.92
C GLY A 162 0.29 19.20 -0.39
N VAL A 163 0.98 18.31 0.30
CA VAL A 163 1.03 18.18 1.76
C VAL A 163 2.38 18.66 2.29
N THR A 164 2.40 19.32 3.44
CA THR A 164 3.62 19.78 4.12
C THR A 164 3.78 19.13 5.50
N TYR A 165 2.70 18.62 6.10
CA TYR A 165 2.77 17.89 7.37
C TYR A 165 1.68 16.83 7.54
N TYR A 166 1.92 15.91 8.47
CA TYR A 166 0.93 14.97 8.99
C TYR A 166 0.96 14.99 10.53
N THR A 167 -0.17 14.74 11.18
CA THR A 167 -0.27 14.57 12.64
C THR A 167 -1.02 13.30 13.02
N ASP A 168 -0.49 12.59 14.01
CA ASP A 168 -1.15 11.44 14.66
C ASP A 168 -2.07 11.89 15.82
N GLY A 169 -2.26 13.20 15.99
CA GLY A 169 -3.01 13.81 17.10
C GLY A 169 -2.16 14.10 18.34
N THR A 170 -0.97 13.52 18.45
CA THR A 170 -0.02 13.76 19.56
C THR A 170 1.20 14.55 19.08
N SER A 171 1.70 14.23 17.90
CA SER A 171 2.88 14.85 17.28
C SER A 171 2.58 15.25 15.84
N THR A 172 3.36 16.21 15.34
CA THR A 172 3.31 16.66 13.96
C THR A 172 4.64 16.34 13.30
N TYR A 173 4.58 15.74 12.11
CA TYR A 173 5.73 15.29 11.34
C TYR A 173 5.78 16.06 10.01
N PRO A 174 6.97 16.51 9.58
CA PRO A 174 7.13 17.10 8.25
C PRO A 174 6.81 16.04 7.18
N HIS A 175 6.25 16.49 6.06
CA HIS A 175 5.94 15.63 4.93
C HIS A 175 6.70 16.07 3.68
N CYS A 176 7.09 15.12 2.83
CA CYS A 176 7.66 15.42 1.53
C CYS A 176 6.63 16.15 0.65
N VAL A 177 7.00 17.32 0.11
CA VAL A 177 6.13 18.09 -0.78
C VAL A 177 6.24 17.53 -2.20
N LEU A 178 5.25 16.73 -2.57
CA LEU A 178 5.12 16.09 -3.88
C LEU A 178 3.90 16.64 -4.63
N ASP A 179 3.94 16.52 -5.96
CA ASP A 179 2.79 16.67 -6.84
C ASP A 179 2.52 15.34 -7.57
N ALA A 180 1.27 15.13 -8.00
CA ALA A 180 0.86 13.88 -8.64
C ALA A 180 1.68 13.55 -9.92
N PRO A 181 1.96 14.51 -10.83
CA PRO A 181 2.82 14.27 -11.98
C PRO A 181 4.22 13.77 -11.61
N TYR A 182 4.82 14.33 -10.56
CA TYR A 182 6.15 13.90 -10.12
C TYR A 182 6.15 12.48 -9.54
N VAL A 183 5.11 12.09 -8.79
CA VAL A 183 4.98 10.71 -8.30
C VAL A 183 4.96 9.71 -9.46
N LYS A 184 4.19 10.02 -10.52
CA LYS A 184 4.14 9.22 -11.74
C LYS A 184 5.49 9.14 -12.43
N GLN A 185 6.14 10.29 -12.64
CA GLN A 185 7.45 10.39 -13.29
C GLN A 185 8.50 9.51 -12.58
N VAL A 186 8.54 9.52 -11.25
CA VAL A 186 9.49 8.70 -10.48
C VAL A 186 9.24 7.20 -10.70
N VAL A 187 7.99 6.77 -10.84
CA VAL A 187 7.67 5.37 -11.16
C VAL A 187 8.17 5.01 -12.56
N GLU A 188 7.97 5.87 -13.56
CA GLU A 188 8.48 5.67 -14.93
C GLU A 188 10.02 5.60 -14.96
N GLU A 189 10.70 6.51 -14.26
CA GLU A 189 12.16 6.55 -14.15
C GLU A 189 12.77 5.32 -13.47
N ASN A 190 11.97 4.57 -12.70
CA ASN A 190 12.40 3.35 -12.02
C ASN A 190 12.05 2.07 -12.80
N GLY A 191 11.91 2.17 -14.13
CA GLY A 191 11.80 1.02 -15.02
C GLY A 191 10.40 0.43 -15.11
N PHE A 192 9.37 1.27 -14.94
CA PHE A 192 7.98 0.85 -15.11
C PHE A 192 7.37 1.46 -16.38
N GLY A 193 6.60 0.65 -17.10
CA GLY A 193 5.73 1.04 -18.19
C GLY A 193 4.25 0.92 -17.82
N ASP A 194 3.38 1.18 -18.79
CA ASP A 194 1.91 1.16 -18.64
C ASP A 194 1.41 1.93 -17.41
N VAL A 195 2.07 3.05 -17.10
CA VAL A 195 1.83 3.80 -15.87
C VAL A 195 0.51 4.57 -15.97
N LYS A 196 -0.46 4.13 -15.15
CA LYS A 196 -1.78 4.74 -15.02
C LYS A 196 -1.86 5.42 -13.66
N ASP A 197 -2.50 6.58 -13.64
CA ASP A 197 -2.75 7.34 -12.43
C ASP A 197 -4.20 7.84 -12.37
N ASP A 198 -4.71 8.00 -11.16
CA ASP A 198 -5.92 8.76 -10.91
C ASP A 198 -5.74 9.62 -9.65
N VAL A 199 -6.41 10.76 -9.62
CA VAL A 199 -6.24 11.80 -8.62
C VAL A 199 -7.57 12.07 -7.92
N PHE A 200 -7.52 12.04 -6.59
CA PHE A 200 -8.62 12.48 -5.74
C PHE A 200 -8.27 13.81 -5.08
N LEU A 201 -9.13 14.82 -5.25
CA LEU A 201 -8.97 16.11 -4.59
C LEU A 201 -9.82 16.18 -3.33
N TYR A 202 -9.21 16.60 -2.23
CA TYR A 202 -9.94 16.87 -1.00
C TYR A 202 -10.79 18.13 -1.17
N THR A 203 -12.10 17.98 -0.97
CA THR A 203 -13.06 19.10 -0.97
C THR A 203 -13.26 19.71 0.41
N THR A 204 -12.78 19.02 1.45
CA THR A 204 -12.81 19.46 2.84
C THR A 204 -11.45 19.23 3.47
N PRO A 205 -11.02 20.06 4.45
CA PRO A 205 -9.72 19.87 5.11
C PRO A 205 -9.59 18.48 5.74
N CYS A 206 -8.43 17.85 5.56
CA CYS A 206 -8.09 16.63 6.28
C CYS A 206 -7.81 16.99 7.76
N PRO A 207 -8.40 16.31 8.75
CA PRO A 207 -8.14 16.63 10.16
C PRO A 207 -6.70 16.31 10.59
N HIS A 208 -5.96 15.53 9.81
CA HIS A 208 -4.63 15.02 10.16
C HIS A 208 -3.50 15.54 9.25
N SER A 209 -3.80 16.32 8.22
CA SER A 209 -2.80 16.86 7.30
C SER A 209 -3.35 18.05 6.51
N ASP A 210 -2.47 18.80 5.86
CA ASP A 210 -2.84 19.87 4.91
C ASP A 210 -2.88 19.41 3.45
N ALA A 211 -2.91 18.09 3.22
CA ALA A 211 -2.91 17.47 1.91
C ALA A 211 -4.00 18.05 0.99
N LYS A 212 -3.67 18.22 -0.29
CA LYS A 212 -4.63 18.66 -1.32
C LYS A 212 -5.39 17.50 -1.93
N GLY A 213 -4.81 16.31 -1.91
CA GLY A 213 -5.41 15.13 -2.50
C GLY A 213 -4.52 13.92 -2.43
N LEU A 214 -4.99 12.86 -3.08
CA LEU A 214 -4.32 11.57 -3.22
C LEU A 214 -4.04 11.31 -4.70
N VAL A 215 -2.90 10.70 -5.00
CA VAL A 215 -2.64 10.07 -6.29
C VAL A 215 -2.55 8.57 -6.09
N TYR A 216 -3.23 7.82 -6.96
CA TYR A 216 -3.20 6.37 -7.02
C TYR A 216 -2.55 5.96 -8.34
N VAL A 217 -1.39 5.31 -8.28
CA VAL A 217 -0.59 4.89 -9.44
C VAL A 217 -0.58 3.37 -9.53
N THR A 218 -0.83 2.85 -10.73
CA THR A 218 -0.55 1.46 -11.08
C THR A 218 0.42 1.42 -12.25
N ALA A 219 1.36 0.47 -12.20
CA ALA A 219 2.42 0.40 -13.20
C ALA A 219 2.92 -1.04 -13.37
N ARG A 220 3.46 -1.36 -14.54
CA ARG A 220 4.02 -2.68 -14.84
C ARG A 220 5.53 -2.56 -14.98
N LYS A 221 6.30 -3.37 -14.26
CA LYS A 221 7.75 -3.37 -14.38
C LYS A 221 8.14 -3.89 -15.76
N LEU A 222 8.98 -3.16 -16.47
CA LEU A 222 9.43 -3.55 -17.80
C LEU A 222 10.17 -4.89 -17.72
N GLU A 223 9.92 -5.76 -18.70
CA GLU A 223 10.73 -6.95 -18.94
C GLU A 223 12.03 -6.49 -19.62
N GLU A 224 13.19 -6.83 -19.05
CA GLU A 224 14.51 -6.51 -19.64
C GLU A 224 14.73 -7.23 -20.98
#